data_AF-A0A8S0WIT4-F1
#
_entry.id   AF-A0A8S0WIT4-F1
#
_cell.length_a   1.000
_cell.length_b   1.000
_cell.length_c   1.000
_cell.angle_alpha   90.00
_cell.angle_beta   90.00
_cell.angle_gamma   90.00
#
_symmetry.space_group_name_H-M   'P 1'
#
loop_
_entity.id
_entity.type
_entity.pdbx_description
1 polymer ?
#
loop_
_entity_poly.entity_id
_entity_poly.type
_entity_poly.pdbx_seq_one_letter_code
_entity_poly.pdbx_strand_id
1 'polypeptide(L)'
;MPSRLENKRLKSDLVFSWTIAGIMLGMLVIYIIVCHALGSQLQQHLPENQRMLVRTILYACAIALFPMTNLIRHIQLRLNQTMPGHEPAKNRYGVTVMTSMTLIQSIGIMGFAMFILGDDFNTLYIFIAMSALGIFLYRPKADEYHQIVEARAARK
;
A
#
# COMPACT_ATOMS: atom_id res chain seq x y z
N MET A 1 -33.00 -1.79 -2.60
CA MET A 1 -32.11 -2.96 -2.45
C MET A 1 -31.44 -3.22 -3.80
N PRO A 2 -30.10 -3.23 -3.89
CA PRO A 2 -29.41 -3.53 -5.14
C PRO A 2 -29.73 -4.96 -5.60
N SER A 3 -29.85 -5.16 -6.91
CA SER A 3 -30.20 -6.46 -7.47
C SER A 3 -29.09 -7.50 -7.23
N ARG A 4 -29.44 -8.80 -7.18
CA ARG A 4 -28.45 -9.88 -6.98
C ARG A 4 -27.32 -9.88 -8.04
N LEU A 5 -27.62 -9.39 -9.24
CA LEU A 5 -26.66 -9.22 -10.34
C LEU A 5 -25.69 -8.06 -10.10
N GLU A 6 -26.19 -6.95 -9.56
CA GLU A 6 -25.41 -5.77 -9.21
C GLU A 6 -24.38 -6.10 -8.11
N ASN A 7 -24.82 -6.80 -7.05
CA ASN A 7 -23.93 -7.28 -5.99
C ASN A 7 -22.84 -8.24 -6.48
N LYS A 8 -23.15 -9.11 -7.46
CA LYS A 8 -22.12 -9.99 -8.07
C LYS A 8 -21.08 -9.17 -8.85
N ARG A 9 -21.49 -8.15 -9.59
CA ARG A 9 -20.60 -7.30 -10.38
C ARG A 9 -19.67 -6.48 -9.49
N LEU A 10 -20.22 -5.88 -8.44
CA LEU A 10 -19.47 -5.12 -7.43
C LEU A 10 -18.42 -5.97 -6.73
N LYS A 11 -18.78 -7.20 -6.32
CA LYS A 11 -17.82 -8.16 -5.75
C LYS A 11 -16.70 -8.51 -6.74
N SER A 12 -17.04 -8.80 -8.00
CA SER A 12 -16.06 -9.11 -9.04
C SER A 12 -15.09 -7.94 -9.29
N ASP A 13 -15.57 -6.71 -9.18
CA ASP A 13 -14.75 -5.52 -9.38
C ASP A 13 -13.80 -5.28 -8.21
N LEU A 14 -14.22 -5.59 -6.99
CA LEU A 14 -13.39 -5.53 -5.79
C LEU A 14 -12.32 -6.62 -5.73
N VAL A 15 -12.57 -7.79 -6.32
CA VAL A 15 -11.60 -8.92 -6.34
C VAL A 15 -10.28 -8.46 -6.94
N PHE A 16 -10.30 -7.69 -8.03
CA PHE A 16 -9.07 -7.17 -8.65
C PHE A 16 -8.25 -6.32 -7.67
N SER A 17 -8.88 -5.38 -6.98
CA SER A 17 -8.22 -4.55 -5.98
C SER A 17 -7.71 -5.36 -4.78
N TRP A 18 -8.41 -6.43 -4.39
CA TRP A 18 -7.97 -7.34 -3.33
C TRP A 18 -6.77 -8.20 -3.75
N THR A 19 -6.70 -8.59 -5.02
CA THR A 19 -5.52 -9.27 -5.58
C THR A 19 -4.27 -8.41 -5.45
N ILE A 20 -4.37 -7.09 -5.69
CA ILE A 20 -3.24 -6.16 -5.49
C ILE A 20 -2.76 -6.21 -4.03
N ALA A 21 -3.68 -6.13 -3.07
CA ALA A 21 -3.33 -6.20 -1.65
C ALA A 21 -2.65 -7.53 -1.29
N GLY A 22 -3.16 -8.66 -1.82
CA GLY A 22 -2.58 -9.98 -1.63
C GLY A 22 -1.17 -10.10 -2.20
N ILE A 23 -0.94 -9.56 -3.41
CA ILE A 23 0.39 -9.53 -4.04
C ILE A 23 1.36 -8.69 -3.19
N MET A 24 0.95 -7.51 -2.74
CA MET A 24 1.81 -6.64 -1.91
C MET A 24 2.18 -7.31 -0.58
N LEU A 25 1.22 -7.98 0.07
CA LEU A 25 1.50 -8.75 1.28
C LEU A 25 2.46 -9.91 1.00
N GLY A 26 2.26 -10.63 -0.11
CA GLY A 26 3.19 -11.68 -0.56
C GLY A 26 4.60 -11.15 -0.77
N MET A 27 4.75 -9.95 -1.34
CA MET A 27 6.06 -9.30 -1.52
C MET A 27 6.75 -9.03 -0.18
N LEU A 28 6.03 -8.64 0.88
CA LEU A 28 6.62 -8.47 2.21
C LEU A 28 7.17 -9.79 2.77
N VAL A 29 6.43 -10.89 2.58
CA VAL A 29 6.88 -12.23 2.97
C VAL A 29 8.12 -12.64 2.18
N ILE A 30 8.14 -12.36 0.87
CA ILE A 30 9.31 -12.62 0.03
C ILE A 30 10.53 -11.84 0.53
N TYR A 31 10.40 -10.57 0.90
CA TYR A 31 11.52 -9.79 1.46
C TYR A 31 12.10 -10.46 2.72
N ILE A 32 11.24 -10.90 3.65
CA ILE A 32 11.69 -11.62 4.85
C ILE A 32 12.44 -12.91 4.47
N ILE A 33 11.87 -13.72 3.59
CA ILE A 33 12.48 -14.99 3.16
C ILE A 33 13.84 -14.73 2.50
N VAL A 34 13.93 -13.75 1.61
CA VAL A 34 15.18 -13.39 0.93
C VAL A 34 16.24 -12.93 1.93
N CYS A 35 15.88 -12.08 2.90
CA CYS A 35 16.79 -11.63 3.94
C CYS A 35 17.29 -12.77 4.83
N HIS A 36 16.45 -13.75 5.15
CA HIS A 36 16.86 -14.93 5.95
C HIS A 36 17.70 -15.92 5.15
N ALA A 37 17.36 -16.17 3.89
CA ALA A 37 18.04 -17.17 3.07
C ALA A 37 19.38 -16.68 2.53
N LEU A 38 19.48 -15.39 2.19
CA LEU A 38 20.63 -14.80 1.49
C LEU A 38 21.31 -13.69 2.28
N GLY A 39 20.95 -13.49 3.56
CA GLY A 39 21.37 -12.30 4.31
C GLY A 39 22.86 -12.09 4.40
N SER A 40 23.64 -13.15 4.66
CA SER A 40 25.10 -13.07 4.73
C SER A 40 25.77 -12.70 3.40
N GLN A 41 25.11 -12.95 2.27
CA GLN A 41 25.61 -12.64 0.92
C GLN A 41 25.15 -11.25 0.45
N LEU A 42 23.97 -10.81 0.89
CA LEU A 42 23.36 -9.54 0.49
C LEU A 42 23.86 -8.35 1.30
N GLN A 43 24.28 -8.57 2.55
CA GLN A 43 24.66 -7.49 3.46
C GLN A 43 25.98 -6.82 3.06
N GLN A 44 25.88 -5.57 2.61
CA GLN A 44 26.99 -4.65 2.45
C GLN A 44 27.07 -3.75 3.68
N HIS A 45 27.99 -4.08 4.59
CA HIS A 45 28.12 -3.38 5.85
C HIS A 45 28.64 -1.95 5.64
N LEU A 46 27.74 -0.98 5.73
CA LEU A 46 28.14 0.43 5.77
C LEU A 46 28.84 0.76 7.10
N PRO A 47 29.73 1.78 7.11
CA PRO A 47 30.24 2.35 8.33
C PRO A 47 29.10 2.77 9.26
N GLU A 48 29.25 2.51 10.56
CA GLU A 48 28.18 2.65 11.54
C GLU A 48 27.52 4.05 11.54
N ASN A 49 28.33 5.11 11.46
CA ASN A 49 27.85 6.49 11.41
C ASN A 49 26.91 6.74 10.23
N GLN A 50 27.27 6.24 9.04
CA GLN A 50 26.44 6.39 7.84
C GLN A 50 25.16 5.57 7.96
N ARG A 51 25.26 4.32 8.44
CA ARG A 51 24.11 3.44 8.65
C ARG A 51 23.11 4.05 9.63
N MET A 52 23.59 4.64 10.73
CA MET A 52 22.74 5.33 11.71
C MET A 52 22.01 6.54 11.11
N LEU A 53 22.70 7.34 10.29
CA LEU A 53 22.10 8.48 9.59
C LEU A 53 21.02 8.04 8.60
N VAL A 54 21.30 7.03 7.77
CA VAL A 54 20.32 6.50 6.79
C VAL A 54 19.11 5.91 7.51
N ARG A 55 19.33 5.11 8.58
CA ARG A 55 18.26 4.56 9.42
C ARG A 55 17.33 5.67 9.92
N THR A 56 17.92 6.74 10.45
CA THR A 56 17.17 7.87 11.02
C THR A 56 16.32 8.58 9.96
N ILE A 57 16.89 8.83 8.78
CA ILE A 57 16.17 9.44 7.65
C ILE A 57 15.02 8.53 7.20
N LEU A 58 15.25 7.24 7.01
CA LEU A 58 14.21 6.33 6.55
C LEU A 58 13.08 6.16 7.57
N TYR A 59 13.38 6.15 8.88
CA TYR A 59 12.34 6.18 9.89
C TYR A 59 11.52 7.47 9.83
N ALA A 60 12.17 8.63 9.73
CA ALA A 60 11.48 9.90 9.58
C ALA A 60 10.59 9.91 8.32
N CYS A 61 11.11 9.41 7.19
CA CYS A 61 10.35 9.27 5.94
C CYS A 61 9.15 8.35 6.13
N ALA A 62 9.30 7.18 6.75
CA ALA A 62 8.20 6.24 6.92
C ALA A 62 7.12 6.76 7.88
N ILE A 63 7.52 7.45 8.96
CA ILE A 63 6.60 8.13 9.88
C ILE A 63 5.80 9.21 9.16
N ALA A 64 6.43 9.98 8.27
CA ALA A 64 5.74 11.02 7.49
C ALA A 64 4.88 10.44 6.35
N LEU A 65 5.33 9.35 5.72
CA LEU A 65 4.65 8.74 4.58
C LEU A 65 3.32 8.10 4.98
N PHE A 66 3.20 7.61 6.21
CA PHE A 66 1.98 6.99 6.72
C PHE A 66 0.77 7.96 6.73
N PRO A 67 0.80 9.13 7.40
CA PRO A 67 -0.27 10.11 7.33
C PRO A 67 -0.40 10.73 5.92
N MET A 68 0.71 10.90 5.20
CA MET A 68 0.67 11.40 3.82
C MET A 68 -0.14 10.47 2.90
N THR A 69 0.04 9.16 3.05
CA THR A 69 -0.73 8.16 2.29
C THR A 69 -2.22 8.24 2.62
N ASN A 70 -2.57 8.43 3.90
CA ASN A 70 -3.96 8.62 4.30
C ASN A 70 -4.57 9.87 3.66
N LEU A 71 -3.83 10.98 3.65
CA LEU A 71 -4.27 12.24 3.03
C LEU A 71 -4.48 12.08 1.52
N ILE A 72 -3.51 11.49 0.82
CA ILE A 72 -3.59 11.22 -0.63
C ILE A 72 -4.81 10.35 -0.92
N ARG A 73 -5.02 9.27 -0.16
CA ARG A 73 -6.20 8.41 -0.32
C ARG A 73 -7.50 9.19 -0.13
N HIS A 74 -7.58 10.01 0.93
CA HIS A 74 -8.76 10.82 1.20
C HIS A 74 -9.10 11.74 0.02
N ILE A 75 -8.09 12.45 -0.51
CA ILE A 75 -8.25 13.33 -1.66
C ILE A 75 -8.68 12.53 -2.91
N GLN A 76 -8.03 11.40 -3.20
CA GLN A 76 -8.35 10.56 -4.35
C GLN A 76 -9.78 10.02 -4.29
N LEU A 77 -10.24 9.55 -3.12
CA LEU A 77 -11.62 9.09 -2.94
C LEU A 77 -12.62 10.22 -3.20
N ARG A 78 -12.33 11.44 -2.70
CA ARG A 78 -13.17 12.61 -2.96
C ARG A 78 -13.21 12.97 -4.44
N LEU A 79 -12.06 12.98 -5.12
CA LEU A 79 -11.96 13.25 -6.56
C LEU A 79 -12.72 12.21 -7.38
N ASN A 80 -12.67 10.93 -6.99
CA ASN A 80 -13.41 9.88 -7.68
C ASN A 80 -14.93 10.10 -7.65
N GLN A 81 -15.44 10.74 -6.60
CA GLN A 81 -16.86 11.08 -6.42
C GLN A 81 -17.24 12.39 -7.15
N THR A 82 -16.38 13.40 -7.13
CA THR A 82 -16.75 14.76 -7.58
C THR A 82 -16.33 15.10 -9.01
N MET A 83 -15.24 14.50 -9.51
CA MET A 83 -14.65 14.88 -10.78
C MET A 83 -15.48 14.31 -11.95
N PRO A 84 -15.94 15.15 -12.90
CA PRO A 84 -16.61 14.66 -14.10
C PRO A 84 -15.68 13.77 -14.94
N GLY A 85 -16.25 12.91 -15.77
CA GLY A 85 -15.47 12.06 -16.67
C GLY A 85 -16.21 10.79 -17.08
N HIS A 86 -15.68 10.13 -18.11
CA HIS A 86 -16.25 8.94 -18.74
C HIS A 86 -15.67 7.64 -18.19
N GLU A 87 -14.54 7.72 -17.48
CA GLU A 87 -13.87 6.56 -16.87
C GLU A 87 -14.82 5.78 -15.96
N PRO A 88 -14.82 4.43 -16.01
CA PRO A 88 -15.65 3.61 -15.13
C PRO A 88 -15.20 3.73 -13.67
N ALA A 89 -16.16 3.67 -12.73
CA ALA A 89 -15.89 3.78 -11.29
C ALA A 89 -14.86 2.73 -10.80
N LYS A 90 -14.87 1.54 -11.40
CA LYS A 90 -13.89 0.47 -11.15
C LYS A 90 -12.46 0.93 -11.38
N ASN A 91 -12.17 1.55 -12.53
CA ASN A 91 -10.81 1.95 -12.89
C ASN A 91 -10.29 3.03 -11.93
N ARG A 92 -11.12 4.05 -11.67
CA ARG A 92 -10.80 5.13 -10.72
C ARG A 92 -10.51 4.62 -9.31
N TYR A 93 -11.36 3.74 -8.78
CA TYR A 93 -11.13 3.14 -7.47
C TYR A 93 -9.89 2.23 -7.45
N GLY A 94 -9.68 1.46 -8.52
CA GLY A 94 -8.50 0.61 -8.70
C GLY A 94 -7.20 1.42 -8.63
N VAL A 95 -7.14 2.58 -9.31
CA VAL A 95 -5.99 3.49 -9.25
C VAL A 95 -5.77 3.99 -7.82
N THR A 96 -6.83 4.41 -7.11
CA THR A 96 -6.72 4.85 -5.70
C THR A 96 -6.15 3.78 -4.78
N VAL A 97 -6.64 2.54 -4.91
CA VAL A 97 -6.11 1.41 -4.16
C VAL A 97 -4.64 1.17 -4.52
N MET A 98 -4.32 1.12 -5.82
CA MET A 98 -2.95 0.89 -6.28
C MET A 98 -1.98 1.95 -5.77
N THR A 99 -2.33 3.24 -5.86
CA THR A 99 -1.50 4.33 -5.33
C THR A 99 -1.27 4.18 -3.83
N SER A 100 -2.34 3.96 -3.06
CA SER A 100 -2.23 3.80 -1.59
C SER A 100 -1.35 2.60 -1.22
N MET A 101 -1.52 1.48 -1.93
CA MET A 101 -0.76 0.26 -1.71
C MET A 101 0.72 0.42 -2.05
N THR A 102 1.05 1.04 -3.18
CA THR A 102 2.44 1.29 -3.58
C THR A 102 3.15 2.22 -2.60
N LEU A 103 2.47 3.27 -2.12
CA LEU A 103 3.04 4.19 -1.13
C LEU A 103 3.41 3.46 0.16
N ILE A 104 2.52 2.62 0.69
CA ILE A 104 2.83 1.82 1.87
C ILE A 104 3.88 0.75 1.59
N GLN A 105 3.81 0.08 0.44
CA GLN A 105 4.80 -0.93 0.07
C GLN A 105 6.22 -0.36 0.07
N SER A 106 6.39 0.92 -0.29
CA SER A 106 7.69 1.59 -0.25
C SER A 106 8.32 1.60 1.15
N ILE A 107 7.52 1.62 2.23
CA ILE A 107 8.00 1.48 3.61
C ILE A 107 8.65 0.10 3.80
N GLY A 108 8.02 -0.97 3.29
CA GLY A 108 8.60 -2.32 3.33
C GLY A 108 9.91 -2.40 2.54
N ILE A 109 9.99 -1.71 1.39
CA ILE A 109 11.21 -1.62 0.58
C ILE A 109 12.33 -0.88 1.34
N MET A 110 12.01 0.17 2.10
CA MET A 110 13.00 0.87 2.96
C MET A 110 13.60 -0.08 4.00
N GLY A 111 12.77 -0.93 4.62
CA GLY A 111 13.24 -1.97 5.56
C GLY A 111 14.17 -2.99 4.91
N PHE A 112 13.79 -3.47 3.73
CA PHE A 112 14.62 -4.37 2.93
C PHE A 112 15.95 -3.73 2.53
N ALA A 113 15.93 -2.47 2.10
CA ALA A 113 17.13 -1.71 1.76
C ALA A 113 18.05 -1.54 2.98
N MET A 114 17.52 -1.20 4.16
CA MET A 114 18.32 -1.09 5.38
C MET A 114 19.00 -2.41 5.73
N PHE A 115 18.29 -3.52 5.60
CA PHE A 115 18.89 -4.83 5.83
C PHE A 115 20.05 -5.08 4.87
N ILE A 116 19.90 -4.79 3.58
CA ILE A 116 21.00 -4.90 2.59
C ILE A 116 22.20 -4.02 2.97
N LEU A 117 21.98 -2.84 3.55
CA LEU A 117 23.04 -1.95 4.03
C LEU A 117 23.70 -2.42 5.35
N GLY A 118 23.42 -3.65 5.77
CA GLY A 118 24.00 -4.28 6.95
C GLY A 118 23.31 -3.88 8.25
N ASP A 119 22.05 -3.45 8.21
CA ASP A 119 21.23 -3.28 9.41
C ASP A 119 20.67 -4.62 9.91
N ASP A 120 20.24 -4.64 11.16
CA ASP A 120 19.73 -5.82 11.83
C ASP A 120 18.31 -6.18 11.36
N PHE A 121 17.93 -7.44 11.61
CA PHE A 121 16.58 -7.94 11.37
C PHE A 121 15.50 -7.15 12.12
N ASN A 122 15.83 -6.51 13.25
CA ASN A 122 14.87 -5.70 13.98
C ASN A 122 14.37 -4.53 13.13
N THR A 123 15.27 -3.80 12.48
CA THR A 123 14.92 -2.71 11.57
C THR A 123 14.06 -3.25 10.42
N LEU A 124 14.45 -4.36 9.80
CA LEU A 124 13.65 -5.00 8.75
C LEU A 124 12.20 -5.27 9.23
N TYR A 125 12.03 -5.92 10.38
CA TYR A 125 10.71 -6.28 10.89
C TYR A 125 9.85 -5.08 11.24
N ILE A 126 10.43 -4.00 11.77
CA ILE A 126 9.65 -2.79 12.07
C ILE A 126 9.07 -2.19 10.79
N PHE A 127 9.88 -2.01 9.75
CA PHE A 127 9.41 -1.49 8.46
C PHE A 127 8.42 -2.43 7.76
N ILE A 128 8.65 -3.75 7.82
CA ILE A 128 7.71 -4.73 7.27
C ILE A 128 6.38 -4.71 8.04
N ALA A 129 6.40 -4.65 9.37
CA ALA A 129 5.21 -4.58 10.19
C ALA A 129 4.41 -3.29 9.93
N MET A 130 5.10 -2.16 9.80
CA MET A 130 4.47 -0.88 9.41
C MET A 130 3.84 -0.96 8.02
N SER A 131 4.53 -1.57 7.05
CA SER A 131 3.98 -1.78 5.71
C SER A 131 2.76 -2.69 5.74
N ALA A 132 2.84 -3.82 6.46
CA ALA A 132 1.72 -4.75 6.63
C ALA A 132 0.52 -4.08 7.30
N LEU A 133 0.75 -3.24 8.31
CA LEU A 133 -0.29 -2.44 8.96
C LEU A 133 -0.94 -1.47 7.97
N GLY A 134 -0.15 -0.78 7.15
CA GLY A 134 -0.68 0.11 6.11
C GLY A 134 -1.50 -0.65 5.07
N ILE A 135 -1.05 -1.83 4.61
CA ILE A 135 -1.82 -2.69 3.70
C ILE A 135 -3.17 -3.05 4.35
N PHE A 136 -3.17 -3.41 5.64
CA PHE A 136 -4.39 -3.72 6.37
C PHE A 136 -5.34 -2.52 6.46
N LEU A 137 -4.83 -1.31 6.71
CA LEU A 137 -5.64 -0.09 6.85
C LEU A 137 -6.21 0.41 5.52
N TYR A 138 -5.41 0.37 4.44
CA TYR A 138 -5.78 0.91 3.13
C TYR A 138 -6.32 -0.15 2.16
N ARG A 139 -6.59 -1.36 2.67
CA ARG A 139 -7.22 -2.45 1.92
C ARG A 139 -8.49 -1.98 1.19
N PRO A 140 -8.84 -2.60 0.06
CA PRO A 140 -10.06 -2.25 -0.66
C PRO A 140 -11.30 -2.48 0.23
N LYS A 141 -12.14 -1.45 0.36
CA LYS A 141 -13.39 -1.48 1.12
C LYS A 141 -14.57 -1.37 0.15
N ALA A 142 -15.55 -2.26 0.31
CA ALA A 142 -16.74 -2.25 -0.52
C ALA A 142 -17.50 -0.92 -0.39
N ASP A 143 -17.60 -0.40 0.83
CA ASP A 143 -18.34 0.83 1.13
C ASP A 143 -17.80 2.05 0.37
N GLU A 144 -16.46 2.19 0.28
CA GLU A 144 -15.82 3.28 -0.48
C GLU A 144 -16.17 3.18 -1.98
N TYR A 145 -16.17 1.97 -2.52
CA TYR A 145 -16.52 1.72 -3.91
C TYR A 145 -18.01 2.01 -4.19
N HIS A 146 -18.89 1.57 -3.29
CA HIS A 146 -20.33 1.86 -3.35
C HIS A 146 -20.60 3.36 -3.38
N GLN A 147 -19.97 4.13 -2.49
CA GLN A 147 -20.13 5.58 -2.44
C GLN A 147 -19.71 6.26 -3.76
N ILE A 148 -18.67 5.76 -4.43
CA ILE A 148 -18.24 6.29 -5.74
C ILE A 148 -19.28 5.99 -6.83
N VAL A 149 -19.85 4.78 -6.84
CA VAL A 149 -20.88 4.39 -7.80
C VAL A 149 -22.14 5.23 -7.61
N GLU A 150 -22.62 5.36 -6.37
CA GLU A 150 -23.83 6.13 -6.03
C GLU A 150 -23.67 7.63 -6.34
N ALA A 151 -22.56 8.24 -5.91
CA ALA A 151 -22.31 9.67 -6.15
C ALA A 151 -22.29 10.03 -7.65
N ARG A 152 -21.91 9.09 -8.51
CA ARG A 152 -21.90 9.29 -9.96
C ARG A 152 -23.23 8.94 -10.63
N ALA A 153 -23.97 7.97 -10.10
CA ALA A 153 -25.32 7.69 -10.55
C ALA A 153 -26.24 8.89 -10.31
N ALA A 154 -26.11 9.57 -9.16
CA ALA A 154 -26.87 10.78 -8.83
C ALA A 154 -26.53 12.01 -9.70
N ARG A 155 -25.47 11.95 -10.51
CA ARG A 155 -25.05 13.02 -11.43
C ARG A 155 -25.38 12.75 -12.90
N LYS A 156 -25.84 11.54 -13.24
CA LYS A 156 -26.38 11.23 -14.56
C LYS A 156 -27.84 11.63 -14.61
#